data_AF-A0A016TQJ8-F1
#
_entry.id   AF-A0A016TQJ8-F1
#
_cell.length_a   1.000
_cell.length_b   1.000
_cell.length_c   1.000
_cell.angle_alpha   90.00
_cell.angle_beta   90.00
_cell.angle_gamma   90.00
#
_symmetry.space_group_name_H-M   'P 1'
#
loop_
_entity.id
_entity.type
_entity.pdbx_description
1 polymer ?
#
loop_
_entity_poly.entity_id
_entity_poly.type
_entity_poly.pdbx_seq_one_letter_code
_entity_poly.pdbx_strand_id
1 'polypeptide(L)'
;MADLPLGKVREMKEKLGLRLFNKAYFGATEADRKIEEAKKERMEKKKNEYHGQHRPKEISSKKPVSTFRPVYQHTGGKKKRDPRFDNRAGMFKERCFEDNYRFLEELKKQEKDELAKEAIACDERGEVETAERIRETLRRMENREKTKAERKMKQETLRELREANIDRMMRGERPVFKTKAQVKMMNLEKKFKQLKKDNKLDKYMKRKAKKDAHKEARKKPSFEQMYGYQQ
;
A
#
# COMPACT_ATOMS: atom_id res chain seq x y z
N MET A 1 7.81 9.21 38.27
CA MET A 1 8.34 7.85 38.55
C MET A 1 8.90 7.74 39.98
N ALA A 2 8.53 8.63 40.91
CA ALA A 2 9.03 8.61 42.28
C ALA A 2 8.25 7.65 43.21
N ASP A 3 7.14 7.08 42.72
CA ASP A 3 6.19 6.30 43.53
C ASP A 3 6.35 4.77 43.39
N LEU A 4 7.49 4.29 42.89
CA LEU A 4 7.76 2.86 42.79
C LEU A 4 8.25 2.30 44.14
N PRO A 5 7.69 1.19 44.65
CA PRO A 5 8.14 0.59 45.89
C PRO A 5 9.59 0.14 45.77
N LEU A 6 10.39 0.37 46.81
CA LEU A 6 11.84 0.16 46.84
C LEU A 6 12.26 -1.25 46.40
N GLY A 7 11.47 -2.27 46.73
CA GLY A 7 11.70 -3.65 46.29
C GLY A 7 11.70 -3.80 44.76
N LYS A 8 10.75 -3.18 44.06
CA LYS A 8 10.70 -3.21 42.58
C LYS A 8 11.86 -2.45 41.94
N VAL A 9 12.30 -1.36 42.57
CA VAL A 9 13.48 -0.60 42.10
C VAL A 9 14.75 -1.44 42.20
N ARG A 10 14.91 -2.22 43.29
CA ARG A 10 16.04 -3.13 43.47
C ARG A 10 16.04 -4.27 42.45
N GLU A 11 14.89 -4.91 42.22
CA GLU A 11 14.77 -5.94 41.17
C GLU A 11 15.08 -5.40 39.77
N MET A 12 14.64 -4.18 39.47
CA MET A 12 14.98 -3.54 38.19
C MET A 12 16.47 -3.23 38.07
N LYS A 13 17.12 -2.80 39.16
CA LYS A 13 18.58 -2.57 39.19
C LYS A 13 19.36 -3.86 38.95
N GLU A 14 18.93 -4.97 39.53
CA GLU A 14 19.56 -6.29 39.36
C GLU A 14 19.34 -6.83 37.93
N LYS A 15 18.15 -6.65 37.35
CA LYS A 15 17.83 -7.09 35.97
C LYS A 15 18.51 -6.24 34.88
N LEU A 16 18.56 -4.92 35.05
CA LEU A 16 19.07 -3.98 34.04
C LEU A 16 20.58 -3.70 34.19
N GLY A 17 21.14 -3.93 35.38
CA GLY A 17 22.52 -3.61 35.74
C GLY A 17 22.74 -2.12 36.04
N LEU A 18 23.75 -1.80 36.88
CA LEU A 18 23.97 -0.45 37.43
C LEU A 18 24.08 0.66 36.37
N ARG A 19 24.80 0.42 35.27
CA ARG A 19 25.05 1.45 34.24
C ARG A 19 23.79 1.81 33.46
N LEU A 20 23.02 0.80 33.02
CA LEU A 20 21.78 1.01 32.29
C LEU A 20 20.69 1.58 33.20
N PHE A 21 20.60 1.05 34.42
CA PHE A 21 19.68 1.54 35.44
C PHE A 21 19.94 3.01 35.77
N ASN A 22 21.19 3.41 36.05
CA ASN A 22 21.51 4.79 36.38
C ASN A 22 21.21 5.74 35.20
N LYS A 23 21.51 5.32 33.96
CA LYS A 23 21.22 6.10 32.75
C LYS A 23 19.72 6.28 32.50
N ALA A 24 18.90 5.28 32.81
CA ALA A 24 17.46 5.33 32.64
C ALA A 24 16.75 6.07 33.79
N TYR A 25 17.24 5.90 35.03
CA TYR A 25 16.61 6.43 36.24
C TYR A 25 17.02 7.88 36.54
N PHE A 26 18.31 8.20 36.44
CA PHE A 26 18.85 9.54 36.67
C PHE A 26 19.07 10.33 35.38
N GLY A 27 18.86 9.71 34.22
CA GLY A 27 19.11 10.29 32.91
C GLY A 27 20.58 10.23 32.49
N ALA A 28 20.86 10.66 31.26
CA ALA A 28 22.23 10.80 30.77
C ALA A 28 22.91 12.00 31.44
N THR A 29 24.07 11.75 32.06
CA THR A 29 24.90 12.80 32.65
C THR A 29 25.44 13.75 31.57
N GLU A 30 25.86 14.95 31.95
CA GLU A 30 26.45 15.89 30.98
C GLU A 30 27.69 15.32 30.29
N ALA A 31 28.48 14.50 30.98
CA ALA A 31 29.62 13.79 30.40
C ALA A 31 29.16 12.79 29.31
N ASP A 32 28.10 12.03 29.56
CA ASP A 32 27.53 11.09 28.57
C ASP A 32 26.97 11.82 27.35
N ARG A 33 26.33 12.97 27.55
CA ARG A 33 25.81 13.81 26.46
C ARG A 33 26.94 14.34 25.59
N LYS A 34 28.00 14.87 26.21
CA LYS A 34 29.22 15.33 25.49
C LYS A 34 29.89 14.21 24.71
N ILE A 35 29.93 12.99 25.26
CA ILE A 35 30.47 11.81 24.56
C ILE A 35 29.61 11.44 23.33
N GLU A 36 28.28 11.46 23.46
CA GLU A 36 27.37 11.16 22.35
C GLU A 36 27.37 12.25 21.28
N GLU A 37 27.49 13.52 21.67
CA GLU A 37 27.66 14.65 20.74
C GLU A 37 28.99 14.54 19.98
N ALA A 38 30.10 14.29 20.68
CA ALA A 38 31.41 14.08 20.04
C ALA A 38 31.41 12.88 19.07
N LYS A 39 30.67 11.80 19.40
CA LYS A 39 30.48 10.67 18.48
C LYS A 39 29.67 11.05 17.25
N LYS A 40 28.58 11.81 17.42
CA LYS A 40 27.75 12.29 16.31
C LYS A 40 28.54 13.20 15.38
N GLU A 41 29.27 14.17 15.92
CA GLU A 41 30.14 15.04 15.13
C GLU A 41 31.21 14.26 14.36
N ARG A 42 31.83 13.26 15.00
CA ARG A 42 32.84 12.42 14.34
C ARG A 42 32.25 11.58 13.22
N MET A 43 31.00 11.12 13.37
CA MET A 43 30.28 10.36 12.34
C MET A 43 29.83 11.25 11.17
N GLU A 44 29.42 12.49 11.43
CA GLU A 44 29.08 13.47 10.40
C GLU A 44 30.30 13.94 9.63
N LYS A 45 31.42 14.24 10.30
CA LYS A 45 32.70 14.55 9.66
C LYS A 45 33.14 13.40 8.73
N LYS A 46 33.03 12.14 9.18
CA LYS A 46 33.30 10.95 8.34
C LYS A 46 32.36 10.79 7.15
N LYS A 47 31.08 11.17 7.27
CA LYS A 47 30.13 11.15 6.14
C LYS A 47 30.50 12.19 5.09
N ASN A 48 30.92 13.38 5.53
CA ASN A 48 31.31 14.46 4.64
C ASN A 48 32.66 14.20 3.95
N GLU A 49 33.57 13.45 4.58
CA GLU A 49 34.81 12.95 3.96
C GLU A 49 34.55 11.86 2.90
N TYR A 50 33.37 11.24 2.89
CA TYR A 50 33.04 10.11 2.01
C TYR A 50 32.60 10.57 0.61
N HIS A 51 33.52 11.20 -0.14
CA HIS A 51 33.31 11.56 -1.55
C HIS A 51 33.42 10.33 -2.46
N GLY A 52 32.33 9.56 -2.57
CA GLY A 52 32.14 8.51 -3.58
C GLY A 52 32.81 7.17 -3.26
N GLN A 53 32.22 6.07 -3.75
CA GLN A 53 32.70 4.71 -3.49
C GLN A 53 33.99 4.35 -4.25
N HIS A 54 34.36 5.12 -5.27
CA HIS A 54 35.48 4.84 -6.18
C HIS A 54 36.65 5.84 -6.09
N ARG A 55 36.63 6.78 -5.14
CA ARG A 55 37.71 7.75 -4.95
C ARG A 55 38.80 7.15 -4.04
N PRO A 56 40.10 7.24 -4.41
CA PRO A 56 41.20 6.89 -3.52
C PRO A 56 41.13 7.66 -2.20
N LYS A 57 41.44 6.99 -1.08
CA LYS A 57 41.43 7.60 0.25
C LYS A 57 42.87 7.76 0.73
N GLU A 58 43.21 8.97 1.15
CA GLU A 58 44.47 9.22 1.85
C GLU A 58 44.41 8.59 3.25
N ILE A 59 45.40 7.78 3.59
CA ILE A 59 45.52 7.09 4.88
C ILE A 59 46.90 7.41 5.44
N SER A 60 46.99 7.73 6.73
CA SER A 60 48.27 8.00 7.39
C SER A 60 49.18 6.76 7.37
N SER A 61 50.45 6.96 7.03
CA SER A 61 51.50 5.93 7.07
C SER A 61 51.76 5.35 8.46
N LYS A 62 51.33 6.05 9.52
CA LYS A 62 51.46 5.58 10.92
C LYS A 62 50.41 4.55 11.30
N LYS A 63 49.42 4.28 10.44
CA LYS A 63 48.36 3.32 10.73
C LYS A 63 48.81 1.91 10.35
N PRO A 64 49.04 1.00 11.32
CA PRO A 64 49.50 -0.35 11.01
C PRO A 64 48.43 -1.11 10.22
N VAL A 65 48.87 -1.89 9.23
CA VAL A 65 48.00 -2.80 8.49
C VAL A 65 47.62 -3.97 9.40
N SER A 66 46.35 -4.36 9.42
CA SER A 66 45.90 -5.56 10.13
C SER A 66 46.59 -6.81 9.57
N THR A 67 47.27 -7.58 10.42
CA THR A 67 47.85 -8.88 10.05
C THR A 67 46.79 -9.97 9.89
N PHE A 68 45.62 -9.79 10.52
CA PHE A 68 44.48 -10.68 10.37
C PHE A 68 43.79 -10.43 9.03
N ARG A 69 43.98 -11.33 8.08
CA ARG A 69 43.09 -11.49 6.92
C ARG A 69 41.88 -12.30 7.40
N PRO A 70 40.65 -11.77 7.42
CA PRO A 70 39.48 -12.60 7.68
C PRO A 70 39.37 -13.61 6.54
N VAL A 71 39.73 -14.87 6.79
CA VAL A 71 39.60 -15.98 5.81
C VAL A 71 38.12 -16.17 5.42
N TYR A 72 37.20 -15.73 6.28
CA TYR A 72 35.76 -15.74 6.04
C TYR A 72 35.23 -14.34 5.70
N GLN A 73 35.55 -13.81 4.52
CA GLN A 73 34.92 -12.55 4.05
C GLN A 73 33.43 -12.70 3.70
N HIS A 74 32.90 -13.94 3.65
CA HIS A 74 31.54 -14.22 3.18
C HIS A 74 30.82 -15.26 4.06
N THR A 75 30.61 -14.98 5.34
CA THR A 75 29.67 -15.77 6.18
C THR A 75 28.21 -15.36 5.96
N GLY A 76 27.95 -14.29 5.21
CA GLY A 76 26.62 -13.95 4.74
C GLY A 76 26.26 -14.81 3.53
N GLY A 77 25.69 -16.00 3.74
CA GLY A 77 25.21 -16.86 2.66
C GLY A 77 24.35 -16.08 1.66
N LYS A 78 24.44 -16.43 0.37
CA LYS A 78 23.62 -15.82 -0.69
C LYS A 78 22.16 -15.85 -0.24
N LYS A 79 21.57 -14.69 0.05
CA LYS A 79 20.15 -14.60 0.43
C LYS A 79 19.35 -15.27 -0.67
N LYS A 80 18.50 -16.25 -0.31
CA LYS A 80 17.58 -16.88 -1.28
C LYS A 80 16.74 -15.76 -1.90
N ARG A 81 16.85 -15.61 -3.22
CA ARG A 81 16.17 -14.55 -3.98
C ARG A 81 14.92 -15.16 -4.60
N ASP A 82 13.76 -14.65 -4.25
CA ASP A 82 12.53 -14.98 -4.95
C ASP A 82 12.31 -13.91 -6.03
N PRO A 83 12.39 -14.25 -7.32
CA PRO A 83 12.21 -13.30 -8.40
C PRO A 83 10.85 -12.59 -8.37
N ARG A 84 9.83 -13.17 -7.71
CA ARG A 84 8.52 -12.51 -7.54
C ARG A 84 8.59 -11.32 -6.59
N PHE A 85 9.53 -11.35 -5.64
CA PHE A 85 9.69 -10.36 -4.58
C PHE A 85 11.02 -9.59 -4.68
N ASP A 86 11.81 -9.86 -5.72
CA ASP A 86 13.09 -9.19 -5.96
C ASP A 86 12.89 -7.98 -6.87
N ASN A 87 13.18 -6.79 -6.36
CA ASN A 87 13.09 -5.53 -7.11
C ASN A 87 13.93 -5.52 -8.40
N ARG A 88 14.93 -6.41 -8.53
CA ARG A 88 15.75 -6.53 -9.76
C ARG A 88 15.06 -7.28 -10.89
N ALA A 89 14.02 -8.06 -10.61
CA ALA A 89 13.30 -8.85 -11.62
C ALA A 89 12.37 -8.00 -12.51
N GLY A 90 12.25 -6.70 -12.22
CA GLY A 90 11.45 -5.75 -12.97
C GLY A 90 10.12 -5.40 -12.30
N MET A 91 9.34 -4.52 -12.95
CA MET A 91 8.05 -4.07 -12.44
C MET A 91 6.90 -4.94 -12.95
N PHE A 92 5.88 -5.13 -12.11
CA PHE A 92 4.66 -5.84 -12.49
C PHE A 92 3.93 -5.10 -13.63
N LYS A 93 3.77 -5.78 -14.77
CA LYS A 93 3.00 -5.30 -15.92
C LYS A 93 1.65 -5.99 -15.96
N GLU A 94 0.62 -5.28 -15.50
CA GLU A 94 -0.75 -5.82 -15.40
C GLU A 94 -1.28 -6.38 -16.73
N ARG A 95 -1.04 -5.68 -17.85
CA ARG A 95 -1.47 -6.14 -19.18
C ARG A 95 -0.86 -7.50 -19.55
N CYS A 96 0.46 -7.63 -19.43
CA CYS A 96 1.15 -8.89 -19.73
C CYS A 96 0.68 -10.02 -18.81
N PHE A 97 0.41 -9.71 -17.54
CA PHE A 97 -0.14 -10.69 -16.61
C PHE A 97 -1.54 -11.14 -17.01
N GLU A 98 -2.42 -10.20 -17.38
CA GLU A 98 -3.78 -10.54 -17.83
C GLU A 98 -3.77 -11.38 -19.11
N ASP A 99 -2.87 -11.07 -20.05
CA ASP A 99 -2.72 -11.82 -21.30
C ASP A 99 -2.16 -13.23 -21.04
N ASN A 100 -1.07 -13.35 -20.27
CA ASN A 100 -0.41 -14.63 -19.98
C ASN A 100 -1.25 -15.56 -19.09
N TYR A 101 -2.05 -14.99 -18.18
CA TYR A 101 -2.86 -15.75 -17.22
C TYR A 101 -4.36 -15.62 -17.49
N ARG A 102 -4.74 -15.44 -18.76
CA ARG A 102 -6.14 -15.30 -19.16
C ARG A 102 -7.00 -16.51 -18.76
N PHE A 103 -6.43 -17.71 -18.81
CA PHE A 103 -7.08 -18.97 -18.40
C PHE A 103 -7.59 -18.96 -16.95
N LEU A 104 -7.00 -18.13 -16.06
CA LEU A 104 -7.48 -17.99 -14.69
C LEU A 104 -8.90 -17.39 -14.63
N GLU A 105 -9.34 -16.66 -15.66
CA GLU A 105 -10.72 -16.17 -15.72
C GLU A 105 -11.71 -17.31 -16.01
N GLU A 106 -11.30 -18.35 -16.74
CA GLU A 106 -12.11 -19.53 -17.03
C GLU A 106 -12.19 -20.45 -15.80
N LEU A 107 -11.05 -20.71 -15.16
CA LEU A 107 -11.01 -21.48 -13.92
C LEU A 107 -11.89 -20.86 -12.83
N LYS A 108 -11.82 -19.53 -12.64
CA LYS A 108 -12.68 -18.83 -11.66
C LYS A 108 -14.17 -18.88 -11.98
N LYS A 109 -14.55 -19.04 -13.25
CA LYS A 109 -15.95 -19.23 -13.62
C LYS A 109 -16.42 -20.61 -13.16
N GLN A 110 -15.63 -21.65 -13.45
CA GLN A 110 -15.90 -23.01 -12.99
C GLN A 110 -15.99 -23.08 -11.46
N GLU A 111 -15.01 -22.50 -10.75
CA GLU A 111 -15.02 -22.43 -9.27
C GLU A 111 -16.29 -21.75 -8.72
N LYS A 112 -16.78 -20.68 -9.37
CA LYS A 112 -18.04 -20.03 -8.95
C LYS A 112 -19.25 -20.92 -9.17
N ASP A 113 -19.31 -21.63 -10.29
CA ASP A 113 -20.42 -22.52 -10.61
C ASP A 113 -20.45 -23.72 -9.65
N GLU A 114 -19.28 -24.24 -9.25
CA GLU A 114 -19.13 -25.27 -8.22
C GLU A 114 -19.58 -24.77 -6.86
N LEU A 115 -19.08 -23.61 -6.41
CA LEU A 115 -19.51 -23.00 -5.14
C LEU A 115 -21.01 -22.69 -5.11
N ALA A 116 -21.61 -22.30 -6.24
CA ALA A 116 -23.04 -22.08 -6.32
C ALA A 116 -23.84 -23.38 -6.12
N LYS A 117 -23.39 -24.48 -6.72
CA LYS A 117 -23.99 -25.82 -6.52
C LYS A 117 -23.81 -26.29 -5.08
N GLU A 118 -22.63 -26.09 -4.51
CA GLU A 118 -22.35 -26.43 -3.11
C GLU A 118 -23.25 -25.65 -2.14
N ALA A 119 -23.48 -24.37 -2.40
CA ALA A 119 -24.39 -23.56 -1.58
C ALA A 119 -25.81 -24.14 -1.57
N ILE A 120 -26.33 -24.51 -2.74
CA ILE A 120 -27.66 -25.14 -2.88
C ILE A 120 -27.69 -26.48 -2.16
N ALA A 121 -26.66 -27.31 -2.33
CA ALA A 121 -26.58 -28.60 -1.66
C ALA A 121 -26.47 -28.47 -0.13
N CYS A 122 -25.81 -27.44 0.39
CA CYS A 122 -25.79 -27.14 1.83
C CYS A 122 -27.16 -26.70 2.35
N ASP A 123 -27.91 -25.93 1.55
CA ASP A 123 -29.30 -25.56 1.90
C ASP A 123 -30.20 -26.81 1.99
N GLU A 124 -30.08 -27.73 1.04
CA GLU A 124 -30.80 -29.01 1.03
C GLU A 124 -30.44 -29.90 2.24
N ARG A 125 -29.18 -29.86 2.68
CA ARG A 125 -28.70 -30.58 3.88
C ARG A 125 -29.09 -29.90 5.20
N GLY A 126 -29.65 -28.69 5.17
CA GLY A 126 -29.99 -27.93 6.37
C GLY A 126 -28.81 -27.26 7.06
N GLU A 127 -27.64 -27.16 6.41
CA GLU A 127 -26.47 -26.47 6.96
C GLU A 127 -26.49 -24.97 6.58
N VAL A 128 -27.27 -24.19 7.33
CA VAL A 128 -27.48 -22.76 7.02
C VAL A 128 -26.20 -21.94 7.12
N GLU A 129 -25.35 -22.17 8.13
CA GLU A 129 -24.12 -21.38 8.30
C GLU A 129 -23.11 -21.61 7.18
N THR A 130 -22.93 -22.85 6.72
CA THR A 130 -21.98 -23.17 5.66
C THR A 130 -22.46 -22.61 4.33
N ALA A 131 -23.76 -22.73 4.03
CA ALA A 131 -24.37 -22.11 2.86
C ALA A 131 -24.21 -20.57 2.87
N GLU A 132 -24.39 -19.92 4.02
CA GLU A 132 -24.19 -18.47 4.14
C GLU A 132 -22.73 -18.05 3.90
N ARG A 133 -21.76 -18.79 4.44
CA ARG A 133 -20.33 -18.55 4.19
C ARG A 133 -20.01 -18.65 2.70
N ILE A 134 -20.54 -19.66 2.02
CA ILE A 134 -20.35 -19.86 0.57
C ILE A 134 -21.01 -18.72 -0.23
N ARG A 135 -22.22 -18.30 0.13
CA ARG A 135 -22.87 -17.13 -0.51
C ARG A 135 -22.06 -15.85 -0.31
N GLU A 136 -21.44 -15.69 0.85
CA GLU A 136 -20.59 -14.53 1.12
C GLU A 136 -19.32 -14.56 0.25
N THR A 137 -18.67 -15.72 0.09
CA THR A 137 -17.52 -15.84 -0.80
C THR A 137 -17.90 -15.54 -2.25
N LEU A 138 -19.04 -16.06 -2.74
CA LEU A 138 -19.58 -15.73 -4.07
C LEU A 138 -19.80 -14.22 -4.25
N ARG A 139 -20.43 -13.55 -3.27
CA ARG A 139 -20.61 -12.08 -3.29
C ARG A 139 -19.28 -11.34 -3.38
N ARG A 140 -18.25 -11.79 -2.64
CA ARG A 140 -16.90 -11.19 -2.71
C ARG A 140 -16.27 -11.39 -4.09
N MET A 141 -16.40 -12.57 -4.69
CA MET A 141 -15.90 -12.86 -6.03
C MET A 141 -16.58 -11.96 -7.08
N GLU A 142 -17.91 -11.87 -7.06
CA GLU A 142 -18.64 -10.98 -7.97
C GLU A 142 -18.24 -9.51 -7.82
N ASN A 143 -18.05 -9.04 -6.58
CA ASN A 143 -17.63 -7.66 -6.33
C ASN A 143 -16.22 -7.40 -6.88
N ARG A 144 -15.32 -8.38 -6.77
CA ARG A 144 -13.99 -8.32 -7.37
C ARG A 144 -14.04 -8.28 -8.90
N GLU A 145 -14.95 -9.01 -9.52
CA GLU A 145 -15.16 -8.98 -10.98
C GLU A 145 -15.74 -7.65 -11.44
N LYS A 146 -16.76 -7.13 -10.74
CA LYS A 146 -17.35 -5.81 -11.02
C LYS A 146 -16.30 -4.71 -10.92
N THR A 147 -15.48 -4.72 -9.87
CA THR A 147 -14.39 -3.73 -9.71
C THR A 147 -13.30 -3.87 -10.78
N LYS A 148 -12.93 -5.09 -11.17
CA LYS A 148 -11.99 -5.34 -12.28
C LYS A 148 -12.56 -4.81 -13.60
N ALA A 149 -13.83 -5.08 -13.90
CA ALA A 149 -14.51 -4.59 -15.10
C ALA A 149 -14.55 -3.05 -15.13
N GLU A 150 -14.88 -2.39 -14.02
CA GLU A 150 -14.82 -0.92 -13.93
C GLU A 150 -13.41 -0.37 -14.15
N ARG A 151 -12.37 -1.08 -13.71
CA ARG A 151 -10.98 -0.71 -13.96
C ARG A 151 -10.62 -0.87 -15.44
N LYS A 152 -10.97 -2.00 -16.06
CA LYS A 152 -10.77 -2.27 -17.48
C LYS A 152 -11.43 -1.21 -18.36
N MET A 153 -12.69 -0.86 -18.09
CA MET A 153 -13.41 0.21 -18.81
C MET A 153 -12.66 1.56 -18.78
N LYS A 154 -12.05 1.92 -17.63
CA LYS A 154 -11.24 3.15 -17.52
C LYS A 154 -9.89 3.04 -18.24
N GLN A 155 -9.29 1.85 -18.29
CA GLN A 155 -8.06 1.62 -19.04
C GLN A 155 -8.34 1.68 -20.55
N GLU A 156 -9.45 1.12 -21.00
CA GLU A 156 -9.91 1.18 -22.39
C GLU A 156 -10.17 2.61 -22.85
N THR A 157 -10.80 3.45 -22.02
CA THR A 157 -10.99 4.86 -22.40
C THR A 157 -9.67 5.60 -22.57
N LEU A 158 -8.68 5.33 -21.72
CA LEU A 158 -7.33 5.87 -21.87
C LEU A 158 -6.63 5.30 -23.11
N ARG A 159 -6.87 4.03 -23.43
CA ARG A 159 -6.31 3.36 -24.59
C ARG A 159 -6.86 3.97 -25.89
N GLU A 160 -8.18 4.11 -26.00
CA GLU A 160 -8.83 4.78 -27.14
C GLU A 160 -8.32 6.21 -27.35
N LEU A 161 -8.10 6.96 -26.26
CA LEU A 161 -7.52 8.30 -26.34
C LEU A 161 -6.07 8.30 -26.85
N ARG A 162 -5.29 7.26 -26.50
CA ARG A 162 -3.93 7.10 -27.03
C ARG A 162 -3.96 6.71 -28.50
N GLU A 163 -4.78 5.74 -28.86
CA GLU A 163 -4.95 5.26 -30.25
C GLU A 163 -5.42 6.42 -31.16
N ALA A 164 -6.43 7.19 -30.75
CA ALA A 164 -6.88 8.35 -31.51
C ALA A 164 -5.80 9.43 -31.69
N ASN A 165 -4.88 9.57 -30.73
CA ASN A 165 -3.76 10.50 -30.85
C ASN A 165 -2.66 9.96 -31.77
N ILE A 166 -2.39 8.66 -31.72
CA ILE A 166 -1.49 7.99 -32.67
C ILE A 166 -2.03 8.18 -34.09
N ASP A 167 -3.32 7.92 -34.31
CA ASP A 167 -3.96 8.07 -35.63
C ASP A 167 -3.87 9.50 -36.17
N ARG A 168 -4.03 10.52 -35.32
CA ARG A 168 -3.83 11.93 -35.69
C ARG A 168 -2.39 12.19 -36.11
N MET A 169 -1.43 11.73 -35.31
CA MET A 169 -0.01 11.90 -35.62
C MET A 169 0.38 11.21 -36.93
N MET A 170 -0.19 10.02 -37.20
CA MET A 170 0.03 9.31 -38.46
C MET A 170 -0.52 10.08 -39.67
N ARG A 171 -1.57 10.89 -39.50
CA ARG A 171 -2.10 11.81 -40.53
C ARG A 171 -1.33 13.13 -40.62
N GLY A 172 -0.35 13.37 -39.75
CA GLY A 172 0.38 14.64 -39.65
C GLY A 172 -0.32 15.70 -38.79
N GLU A 173 -1.43 15.38 -38.14
CA GLU A 173 -2.14 16.27 -37.23
C GLU A 173 -1.54 16.27 -35.82
N ARG A 174 -1.73 17.38 -35.07
CA ARG A 174 -1.27 17.48 -33.68
C ARG A 174 -2.13 16.62 -32.73
N PRO A 175 -1.53 15.90 -31.77
CA PRO A 175 -2.28 15.13 -30.78
C PRO A 175 -3.08 16.04 -29.85
N VAL A 176 -4.23 15.56 -29.39
CA VAL A 176 -5.13 16.28 -28.48
C VAL A 176 -5.25 15.55 -27.16
N PHE A 177 -4.77 16.19 -26.10
CA PHE A 177 -4.83 15.67 -24.74
C PHE A 177 -6.07 16.19 -24.02
N LYS A 178 -6.89 15.26 -23.50
CA LYS A 178 -8.05 15.60 -22.67
C LYS A 178 -7.64 15.81 -21.22
N THR A 179 -8.29 16.76 -20.55
CA THR A 179 -8.07 16.98 -19.12
C THR A 179 -8.64 15.82 -18.29
N LYS A 180 -8.17 15.67 -17.04
CA LYS A 180 -8.68 14.62 -16.12
C LYS A 180 -10.21 14.70 -15.93
N ALA A 181 -10.76 15.91 -15.91
CA ALA A 181 -12.21 16.13 -15.80
C ALA A 181 -12.96 15.63 -17.03
N GLN A 182 -12.46 15.92 -18.23
CA GLN A 182 -13.05 15.45 -19.49
C GLN A 182 -12.99 13.92 -19.59
N VAL A 183 -11.87 13.30 -19.22
CA VAL A 183 -11.74 11.82 -19.17
C VAL A 183 -12.75 11.23 -18.18
N LYS A 184 -12.96 11.89 -17.04
CA LYS A 184 -13.98 11.46 -16.06
C LYS A 184 -15.39 11.53 -16.64
N MET A 185 -15.73 12.58 -17.39
CA MET A 185 -17.03 12.69 -18.07
C MET A 185 -17.22 11.58 -19.11
N MET A 186 -16.22 11.34 -19.95
CA MET A 186 -16.24 10.23 -20.92
C MET A 186 -16.46 8.86 -20.24
N ASN A 187 -15.79 8.61 -19.11
CA ASN A 187 -16.00 7.41 -18.31
C ASN A 187 -17.43 7.33 -17.74
N LEU A 188 -17.98 8.46 -17.27
CA LEU A 188 -19.36 8.53 -16.75
C LEU A 188 -20.39 8.28 -17.85
N GLU A 189 -20.20 8.83 -19.04
CA GLU A 189 -21.06 8.60 -20.20
C GLU A 189 -21.08 7.13 -20.60
N LYS A 190 -19.91 6.46 -20.67
CA LYS A 190 -19.84 5.02 -20.94
C LYS A 190 -20.56 4.22 -19.86
N LYS A 191 -20.35 4.55 -18.59
CA LYS A 191 -21.03 3.91 -17.46
C LYS A 191 -22.55 4.11 -17.53
N PHE A 192 -23.01 5.30 -17.89
CA PHE A 192 -24.43 5.60 -18.07
C PHE A 192 -25.04 4.78 -19.19
N LYS A 193 -24.37 4.71 -20.35
CA LYS A 193 -24.79 3.87 -21.48
C LYS A 193 -24.89 2.39 -21.08
N GLN A 194 -23.92 1.87 -20.34
CA GLN A 194 -23.95 0.50 -19.84
C GLN A 194 -25.11 0.27 -18.86
N LEU A 195 -25.33 1.17 -17.89
CA LEU A 195 -26.44 1.05 -16.95
C LEU A 195 -27.81 1.15 -17.62
N LYS A 196 -27.93 1.94 -18.70
CA LYS A 196 -29.14 2.03 -19.52
C LYS A 196 -29.38 0.72 -20.28
N LYS A 197 -28.34 0.09 -20.86
CA LYS A 197 -28.43 -1.23 -21.49
C LYS A 197 -28.85 -2.32 -20.50
N ASP A 198 -28.32 -2.28 -19.29
CA ASP A 198 -28.60 -3.27 -18.24
C ASP A 198 -29.94 -3.02 -17.51
N ASN A 199 -30.72 -1.99 -17.88
CA ASN A 199 -31.93 -1.53 -17.18
C ASN A 199 -31.72 -1.25 -15.66
N LYS A 200 -30.49 -0.93 -15.26
CA LYS A 200 -30.09 -0.66 -13.86
C LYS A 200 -29.94 0.84 -13.57
N LEU A 201 -30.25 1.70 -14.53
CA LEU A 201 -30.05 3.13 -14.44
C LEU A 201 -30.87 3.78 -13.32
N ASP A 202 -32.16 3.46 -13.21
CA ASP A 202 -33.04 4.07 -12.20
C ASP A 202 -32.59 3.72 -10.79
N LYS A 203 -32.24 2.45 -10.55
CA LYS A 203 -31.69 2.00 -9.27
C LYS A 203 -30.40 2.74 -8.93
N TYR A 204 -29.53 2.95 -9.91
CA TYR A 204 -28.31 3.72 -9.74
C TYR A 204 -28.60 5.18 -9.40
N MET A 205 -29.52 5.83 -10.11
CA MET A 205 -29.90 7.23 -9.90
C MET A 205 -30.55 7.43 -8.53
N LYS A 206 -31.47 6.55 -8.11
CA LYS A 206 -32.05 6.56 -6.75
C LYS A 206 -30.97 6.44 -5.67
N ARG A 207 -30.02 5.50 -5.83
CA ARG A 207 -28.89 5.34 -4.89
C ARG A 207 -27.97 6.57 -4.88
N LYS A 208 -27.73 7.17 -6.05
CA LYS A 208 -26.90 8.36 -6.20
C LYS A 208 -27.56 9.59 -5.53
N ALA A 209 -28.84 9.81 -5.78
CA ALA A 209 -29.65 10.85 -5.13
C ALA A 209 -29.64 10.69 -3.60
N LYS A 210 -29.88 9.48 -3.08
CA LYS A 210 -29.81 9.20 -1.63
C LYS A 210 -28.41 9.53 -1.05
N LYS A 211 -27.35 9.18 -1.77
CA LYS A 211 -25.97 9.45 -1.33
C LYS A 211 -25.65 10.95 -1.33
N ASP A 212 -26.13 11.68 -2.33
CA ASP A 212 -25.91 13.13 -2.43
C ASP A 212 -26.76 13.88 -1.38
N ALA A 213 -28.02 13.50 -1.17
CA ALA A 213 -28.86 14.03 -0.08
C ALA A 213 -28.21 13.85 1.31
N HIS A 214 -27.62 12.69 1.58
CA HIS A 214 -26.90 12.45 2.84
C HIS A 214 -25.59 13.25 2.95
N LYS A 215 -24.90 13.53 1.82
CA LYS A 215 -23.74 14.43 1.83
C LYS A 215 -24.15 15.87 2.13
N GLU A 216 -25.23 16.34 1.50
CA GLU A 216 -25.78 17.68 1.77
C GLU A 216 -26.21 17.79 3.23
N ALA A 217 -26.90 16.78 3.77
CA ALA A 217 -27.26 16.73 5.18
C ALA A 217 -26.06 16.83 6.12
N ARG A 218 -24.93 16.16 5.80
CA ARG A 218 -23.68 16.26 6.56
C ARG A 218 -22.95 17.60 6.38
N LYS A 219 -23.18 18.29 5.27
CA LYS A 219 -22.56 19.59 4.98
C LYS A 219 -23.29 20.73 5.68
N LYS A 220 -24.56 20.54 6.02
CA LYS A 220 -25.31 21.51 6.85
C LYS A 220 -24.60 21.64 8.21
N PRO A 221 -24.35 22.87 8.69
CA PRO A 221 -23.83 23.09 10.04
C PRO A 221 -24.72 22.40 11.07
N SER A 222 -24.13 21.98 12.19
CA SER A 222 -24.92 21.52 13.34
C SER A 222 -25.91 22.61 13.76
N PHE A 223 -27.09 22.23 14.25
CA PHE A 223 -28.08 23.17 14.78
C PHE A 223 -27.45 24.15 15.80
N GLU A 224 -26.57 23.64 16.66
CA GLU A 224 -25.82 24.40 17.67
C GLU A 224 -24.78 25.36 17.08
N GLN A 225 -24.22 25.06 15.89
CA GLN A 225 -23.33 25.96 15.15
C GLN A 225 -24.10 27.05 14.38
N MET A 226 -25.35 26.78 14.02
CA MET A 226 -26.17 27.68 13.22
C MET A 226 -26.99 28.65 14.07
N TYR A 227 -27.39 28.23 15.29
CA TYR A 227 -28.28 28.97 16.19
C TYR A 227 -27.75 29.07 17.62
N GLY A 228 -26.43 29.03 17.82
CA GLY A 228 -25.77 28.88 19.12
C GLY A 228 -26.49 29.59 20.27
N TYR A 229 -26.74 28.86 21.36
CA TYR A 229 -27.21 29.47 22.60
C TYR A 229 -26.11 30.41 23.09
N GLN A 230 -26.38 31.73 23.02
CA GLN A 230 -25.65 32.70 23.81
C GLN A 230 -25.94 32.39 25.28
N GLN A 231 -24.92 31.92 26.00
CA GLN A 231 -24.93 31.96 27.46
C GLN A 231 -24.69 33.40 27.93
#